data_AF-A0AAU9RD46-F1
#
_entry.id   AF-A0AAU9RD46-F1
#
_cell.length_a   1.000
_cell.length_b   1.000
_cell.length_c   1.000
_cell.angle_alpha   90.00
_cell.angle_beta   90.00
_cell.angle_gamma   90.00
#
_symmetry.space_group_name_H-M   'P 1'
#
loop_
_entity.id
_entity.type
_entity.pdbx_description
1 polymer ?
#
loop_
_entity_poly.entity_id
_entity_poly.type
_entity_poly.pdbx_seq_one_letter_code
_entity_poly.pdbx_strand_id
1 'polypeptide(L)'
;FFDTERPGLLGLRGFDCEGNNPKYPFRALVKLYAKLGLHRYNLLEFFNMKIGGGASSYYITLAGCAPDSDLQQSFQVIVAEERLGLLDVKVSMPRPRGEDEDEDEDVVEVVLPDWPSETDFSDRKRFRMLKESELRSNDWITLYLELALAAHDRTLTDLDLLELEIVQVAIEDVETPRKGAKTAVYYISYKDVAKARKGEPVDRKAVVRRVLDEPSGELALVGEEIALVGEEEEISGELETYC
;
A
#
# COMPACT_ATOMS: atom_id res chain seq x y z
N PHE A 1 -30.49 -37.86 3.84
CA PHE A 1 -29.26 -37.93 4.65
C PHE A 1 -28.31 -36.83 4.21
N PHE A 2 -28.60 -35.60 4.63
CA PHE A 2 -27.63 -34.52 4.73
C PHE A 2 -27.92 -33.93 6.10
N ASP A 3 -26.99 -34.17 7.02
CA ASP A 3 -27.11 -33.77 8.41
C ASP A 3 -26.55 -32.35 8.58
N THR A 4 -27.21 -31.67 9.49
CA THR A 4 -27.21 -30.25 9.83
C THR A 4 -26.02 -29.82 10.69
N GLU A 5 -25.64 -28.55 10.52
CA GLU A 5 -25.15 -27.62 11.56
C GLU A 5 -23.79 -27.87 12.27
N ARG A 6 -22.82 -27.01 11.93
CA ARG A 6 -22.05 -26.26 12.94
C ARG A 6 -22.09 -24.77 12.58
N PRO A 7 -22.67 -23.89 13.42
CA PRO A 7 -22.56 -22.45 13.26
C PRO A 7 -21.27 -21.96 13.93
N GLY A 8 -20.35 -21.38 13.16
CA GLY A 8 -19.17 -20.71 13.71
C GLY A 8 -17.84 -21.09 13.05
N LEU A 9 -17.67 -20.76 11.77
CA LEU A 9 -16.37 -20.41 11.17
C LEU A 9 -16.71 -19.71 9.86
N LEU A 10 -16.37 -18.42 9.70
CA LEU A 10 -16.42 -17.75 8.40
C LEU A 10 -15.42 -18.47 7.49
N GLY A 11 -15.93 -19.42 6.69
CA GLY A 11 -15.11 -20.19 5.77
C GLY A 11 -14.47 -19.30 4.72
N LEU A 12 -13.23 -19.62 4.33
CA LEU A 12 -12.52 -18.94 3.25
C LEU A 12 -13.38 -18.92 1.99
N ARG A 13 -13.65 -17.72 1.46
CA ARG A 13 -14.43 -17.54 0.24
C ARG A 13 -13.49 -17.43 -0.95
N GLY A 14 -13.55 -18.40 -1.86
CA GLY A 14 -12.76 -18.41 -3.09
C GLY A 14 -13.36 -17.53 -4.18
N PHE A 15 -12.49 -16.85 -4.93
CA PHE A 15 -12.83 -16.03 -6.09
C PHE A 15 -11.87 -16.31 -7.25
N ASP A 16 -12.45 -16.55 -8.41
CA ASP A 16 -11.74 -16.52 -9.69
C ASP A 16 -11.69 -15.07 -10.16
N CYS A 17 -10.49 -14.56 -10.42
CA CYS A 17 -10.26 -13.16 -10.76
C CYS A 17 -10.34 -12.88 -12.27
N GLU A 18 -10.40 -13.92 -13.11
CA GLU A 18 -10.57 -13.85 -14.57
C GLU A 18 -12.02 -14.10 -15.01
N GLY A 19 -12.78 -14.82 -14.18
CA GLY A 19 -14.18 -15.16 -14.46
C GLY A 19 -15.15 -13.98 -14.42
N ASN A 20 -16.21 -14.06 -15.23
CA ASN A 20 -17.29 -13.06 -15.28
C ASN A 20 -18.18 -13.02 -14.02
N ASN A 21 -18.08 -14.00 -13.10
CA ASN A 21 -18.87 -14.06 -11.86
C ASN A 21 -18.33 -15.11 -10.86
N PRO A 22 -18.47 -14.87 -9.54
CA PRO A 22 -18.89 -13.62 -8.89
C PRO A 22 -17.75 -12.60 -8.82
N LYS A 23 -18.05 -11.32 -9.08
CA LYS A 23 -17.12 -10.21 -8.84
C LYS A 23 -16.75 -10.17 -7.35
N TYR A 24 -15.46 -10.26 -7.03
CA TYR A 24 -14.98 -10.15 -5.65
C TYR A 24 -15.13 -8.70 -5.15
N PRO A 25 -15.38 -8.51 -3.84
CA PRO A 25 -15.45 -7.17 -3.26
C PRO A 25 -14.10 -6.45 -3.36
N PHE A 26 -14.13 -5.12 -3.43
CA PHE A 26 -12.95 -4.25 -3.44
C PHE A 26 -11.94 -4.62 -4.54
N ARG A 27 -12.44 -4.71 -5.78
CA ARG A 27 -11.68 -5.21 -6.93
C ARG A 27 -10.35 -4.51 -7.13
N ALA A 28 -10.33 -3.18 -7.04
CA ALA A 28 -9.13 -2.37 -7.19
C ALA A 28 -8.11 -2.73 -6.09
N LEU A 29 -8.51 -2.68 -4.82
CA LEU A 29 -7.65 -2.99 -3.67
C LEU A 29 -7.03 -4.39 -3.76
N VAL A 30 -7.83 -5.40 -4.08
CA VAL A 30 -7.36 -6.78 -4.20
C VAL A 30 -6.34 -6.95 -5.33
N LYS A 31 -6.53 -6.28 -6.48
CA LYS A 31 -5.53 -6.28 -7.55
C LYS A 31 -4.23 -5.64 -7.08
N LEU A 32 -4.30 -4.58 -6.27
CA LEU A 32 -3.12 -3.94 -5.70
C LEU A 32 -2.41 -4.87 -4.72
N TYR A 33 -3.12 -5.66 -3.91
CA TYR A 33 -2.52 -6.71 -3.08
C TYR A 33 -1.82 -7.80 -3.90
N ALA A 34 -2.40 -8.21 -5.02
CA ALA A 34 -1.76 -9.14 -5.95
C ALA A 34 -0.46 -8.54 -6.53
N LYS A 35 -0.49 -7.29 -6.99
CA LYS A 35 0.69 -6.56 -7.46
C LYS A 35 1.75 -6.38 -6.37
N LEU A 36 1.33 -6.17 -5.12
CA LEU A 36 2.23 -6.08 -3.97
C LEU A 36 2.94 -7.41 -3.68
N GLY A 37 2.23 -8.53 -3.83
CA GLY A 37 2.83 -9.85 -3.82
C GLY A 37 3.85 -10.05 -4.95
N LEU A 38 3.52 -9.61 -6.17
CA LEU A 38 4.44 -9.67 -7.32
C LEU A 38 5.68 -8.79 -7.13
N HIS A 39 5.53 -7.59 -6.57
CA HIS A 39 6.64 -6.69 -6.23
C HIS A 39 7.67 -7.40 -5.35
N ARG A 40 7.22 -8.25 -4.40
CA ARG A 40 8.14 -9.02 -3.58
C ARG A 40 8.98 -10.02 -4.40
N TYR A 41 8.41 -10.56 -5.47
CA TYR A 41 8.99 -11.62 -6.30
C TYR A 41 9.69 -11.13 -7.58
N ASN A 42 9.51 -9.88 -8.01
CA ASN A 42 9.97 -9.37 -9.31
C ASN A 42 9.50 -10.24 -10.51
N LEU A 43 8.24 -10.73 -10.51
CA LEU A 43 7.66 -11.64 -11.52
C LEU A 43 6.46 -11.02 -12.30
N LEU A 44 6.06 -11.63 -13.44
CA LEU A 44 4.94 -11.25 -14.36
C LEU A 44 3.98 -12.44 -14.62
N GLU A 45 2.70 -12.35 -15.06
CA GLU A 45 1.42 -12.30 -14.30
C GLU A 45 0.47 -13.53 -14.55
N PHE A 46 -0.42 -13.82 -13.56
CA PHE A 46 -1.74 -14.54 -13.51
C PHE A 46 -2.16 -14.66 -12.03
N PHE A 47 -3.45 -14.65 -11.62
CA PHE A 47 -3.81 -14.91 -10.20
C PHE A 47 -5.25 -15.35 -9.86
N ASN A 48 -5.39 -16.01 -8.70
CA ASN A 48 -6.61 -16.49 -8.04
C ASN A 48 -6.59 -16.11 -6.54
N MET A 49 -7.74 -16.01 -5.86
CA MET A 49 -7.76 -15.55 -4.46
C MET A 49 -8.77 -16.27 -3.55
N LYS A 50 -8.47 -16.34 -2.24
CA LYS A 50 -9.42 -16.64 -1.16
C LYS A 50 -9.41 -15.55 -0.07
N ILE A 51 -10.56 -15.15 0.42
CA ILE A 51 -10.73 -14.12 1.46
C ILE A 51 -11.19 -14.77 2.78
N GLY A 52 -10.54 -14.45 3.90
CA GLY A 52 -10.98 -14.79 5.26
C GLY A 52 -11.83 -13.67 5.90
N GLY A 53 -12.71 -14.02 6.85
CA GLY A 53 -13.57 -13.04 7.53
C GLY A 53 -12.94 -12.47 8.81
N GLY A 54 -12.83 -11.14 8.92
CA GLY A 54 -12.19 -10.40 10.02
C GLY A 54 -11.37 -9.21 9.50
N ALA A 55 -10.44 -8.66 10.29
CA ALA A 55 -9.28 -7.93 9.72
C ALA A 55 -8.71 -8.82 8.61
N SER A 56 -8.87 -8.38 7.36
CA SER A 56 -9.08 -9.31 6.26
C SER A 56 -7.75 -9.91 5.81
N SER A 57 -7.59 -11.23 5.98
CA SER A 57 -6.48 -11.96 5.38
C SER A 57 -6.86 -12.44 3.98
N TYR A 58 -6.05 -12.08 2.99
CA TYR A 58 -6.19 -12.44 1.59
C TYR A 58 -5.13 -13.47 1.23
N TYR A 59 -5.59 -14.65 0.81
CA TYR A 59 -4.75 -15.71 0.28
C TYR A 59 -4.79 -15.62 -1.25
N ILE A 60 -3.75 -15.04 -1.84
CA ILE A 60 -3.67 -14.79 -3.28
C ILE A 60 -2.72 -15.83 -3.87
N THR A 61 -3.23 -16.68 -4.75
CA THR A 61 -2.42 -17.58 -5.58
C THR A 61 -2.07 -16.85 -6.86
N LEU A 62 -0.83 -16.43 -7.00
CA LEU A 62 -0.29 -15.84 -8.22
C LEU A 62 0.30 -16.95 -9.08
N ALA A 63 0.30 -16.82 -10.39
CA ALA A 63 1.21 -17.54 -11.26
C ALA A 63 2.00 -16.52 -12.07
N GLY A 64 3.29 -16.76 -12.21
CA GLY A 64 4.13 -15.88 -12.98
C GLY A 64 5.19 -16.64 -13.75
N CYS A 65 5.65 -16.05 -14.84
CA CYS A 65 6.81 -16.48 -15.59
C CYS A 65 8.01 -15.68 -15.09
N ALA A 66 9.11 -16.37 -14.83
CA ALA A 66 10.39 -15.70 -14.64
C ALA A 66 10.81 -15.05 -15.97
N PRO A 67 11.47 -13.88 -15.96
CA PRO A 67 11.93 -13.22 -17.19
C PRO A 67 12.77 -14.12 -18.10
N ASP A 68 13.46 -15.10 -17.50
CA ASP A 68 14.40 -16.00 -18.16
C ASP A 68 13.82 -17.41 -18.40
N SER A 69 12.53 -17.64 -18.09
CA SER A 69 11.91 -18.95 -18.20
C SER A 69 10.45 -18.87 -18.65
N ASP A 70 10.14 -19.60 -19.73
CA ASP A 70 8.76 -19.83 -20.18
C ASP A 70 7.97 -20.75 -19.22
N LEU A 71 8.57 -21.19 -18.11
CA LEU A 71 7.93 -21.98 -17.08
C LEU A 71 7.07 -21.08 -16.18
N GLN A 72 5.76 -21.19 -16.36
CA GLN A 72 4.77 -20.61 -15.46
C GLN A 72 4.83 -21.31 -14.10
N GLN A 73 5.23 -20.58 -13.06
CA GLN A 73 5.25 -21.06 -11.69
C GLN A 73 4.13 -20.41 -10.89
N SER A 74 3.37 -21.22 -10.16
CA SER A 74 2.38 -20.71 -9.21
C SER A 74 2.99 -20.62 -7.81
N PHE A 75 2.66 -19.54 -7.11
CA PHE A 75 3.05 -19.29 -5.73
C PHE A 75 1.90 -18.61 -4.99
N GLN A 76 1.91 -18.72 -3.66
CA GLN A 76 0.89 -18.11 -2.82
C GLN A 76 1.49 -16.94 -2.06
N VAL A 77 0.68 -15.90 -1.89
CA VAL A 77 1.00 -14.72 -1.09
C VAL A 77 -0.13 -14.54 -0.11
N ILE A 78 0.22 -14.27 1.14
CA ILE A 78 -0.73 -13.95 2.19
C ILE A 78 -0.59 -12.46 2.47
N VAL A 79 -1.68 -11.72 2.32
CA VAL A 79 -1.75 -10.31 2.72
C VAL A 79 -2.71 -10.21 3.88
N ALA A 80 -2.22 -9.82 5.05
CA ALA A 80 -3.01 -9.58 6.24
C ALA A 80 -3.18 -8.08 6.46
N GLU A 81 -4.42 -7.60 6.49
CA GLU A 81 -4.73 -6.25 6.97
C GLU A 81 -4.74 -6.25 8.50
N GLU A 82 -3.96 -5.37 9.11
CA GLU A 82 -3.92 -5.17 10.57
C GLU A 82 -4.97 -4.12 11.02
N ARG A 83 -5.21 -3.10 10.18
CA ARG A 83 -6.19 -2.02 10.45
C ARG A 83 -7.05 -1.75 9.20
N LEU A 84 -8.32 -1.40 9.42
CA LEU A 84 -9.25 -0.99 8.37
C LEU A 84 -9.30 0.55 8.25
N GLY A 85 -9.41 1.06 7.01
CA GLY A 85 -9.57 2.50 6.73
C GLY A 85 -8.26 3.28 6.60
N LEU A 86 -7.12 2.60 6.69
CA LEU A 86 -5.78 3.09 6.37
C LEU A 86 -4.95 1.92 5.83
N LEU A 87 -3.84 2.21 5.15
CA LEU A 87 -2.94 1.16 4.70
C LEU A 87 -2.16 0.65 5.90
N ASP A 88 -2.44 -0.56 6.35
CA ASP A 88 -1.66 -1.28 7.36
C ASP A 88 -1.75 -2.77 7.03
N VAL A 89 -0.75 -3.25 6.28
CA VAL A 89 -0.73 -4.62 5.76
C VAL A 89 0.61 -5.29 5.98
N LYS A 90 0.55 -6.58 6.33
CA LYS A 90 1.69 -7.50 6.30
C LYS A 90 1.55 -8.45 5.13
N VAL A 91 2.63 -8.62 4.37
CA VAL A 91 2.74 -9.57 3.26
C VAL A 91 3.73 -10.64 3.66
N SER A 92 3.22 -11.87 3.80
CA SER A 92 4.01 -13.04 4.14
C SER A 92 3.97 -14.08 3.03
N MET A 93 5.07 -14.83 2.93
CA MET A 93 5.18 -15.94 2.00
C MET A 93 4.93 -17.24 2.78
N PRO A 94 4.00 -18.11 2.35
CA PRO A 94 3.89 -19.43 2.91
C PRO A 94 5.16 -20.23 2.54
N ARG A 95 6.08 -20.34 3.50
CA ARG A 95 7.22 -21.26 3.41
C ARG A 95 6.69 -22.71 3.42
N PRO A 96 7.36 -23.66 2.74
CA PRO A 96 7.08 -25.08 2.94
C PRO A 96 7.19 -25.39 4.44
N ARG A 97 6.13 -25.93 5.03
CA ARG A 97 6.03 -26.20 6.47
C ARG A 97 7.20 -27.06 6.93
N GLY A 98 8.08 -26.47 7.74
CA GLY A 98 9.23 -27.15 8.32
C GLY A 98 10.20 -26.14 8.90
N GLU A 99 9.88 -25.69 10.12
CA GLU A 99 10.75 -25.16 11.19
C GLU A 99 9.90 -24.17 11.99
N ASP A 100 9.70 -24.50 13.27
CA ASP A 100 8.97 -23.69 14.23
C ASP A 100 9.74 -22.37 14.43
N GLU A 101 9.09 -21.24 14.20
CA GLU A 101 9.68 -19.92 14.43
C GLU A 101 9.36 -19.51 15.88
N ASP A 102 10.40 -19.19 16.66
CA ASP A 102 10.29 -18.66 18.01
C ASP A 102 9.51 -17.33 17.96
N GLU A 103 8.31 -17.33 18.55
CA GLU A 103 7.44 -16.16 18.67
C GLU A 103 7.97 -15.20 19.74
N ASP A 104 8.92 -14.35 19.38
CA ASP A 104 9.18 -13.10 20.10
C ASP A 104 8.99 -11.92 19.11
N GLU A 105 7.74 -11.67 18.71
CA GLU A 105 7.39 -10.42 18.02
C GLU A 105 7.19 -9.31 19.07
N ASP A 106 8.23 -8.51 19.30
CA ASP A 106 8.03 -7.14 19.76
C ASP A 106 7.16 -6.43 18.71
N VAL A 107 5.87 -6.24 19.03
CA VAL A 107 4.94 -5.45 18.23
C VAL A 107 5.41 -4.00 18.27
N VAL A 108 6.35 -3.65 17.40
CA VAL A 108 6.76 -2.27 17.21
C VAL A 108 5.60 -1.58 16.51
N GLU A 109 4.87 -0.74 17.24
CA GLU A 109 3.86 0.11 16.63
C GLU A 109 4.54 0.97 15.56
N VAL A 110 4.21 0.68 14.30
CA VAL A 110 4.78 1.36 13.14
C VAL A 110 4.08 2.69 12.98
N VAL A 111 4.56 3.70 13.71
CA VAL A 111 4.06 5.08 13.61
C VAL A 111 4.53 5.69 12.29
N LEU A 112 3.62 6.37 11.58
CA LEU A 112 3.95 7.17 10.40
C LEU A 112 4.50 8.54 10.84
N PRO A 113 5.58 9.03 10.23
CA PRO A 113 6.08 10.37 10.50
C PRO A 113 5.19 11.43 9.84
N ASP A 114 5.17 12.62 10.44
CA ASP A 114 4.53 13.80 9.85
C ASP A 114 5.20 14.20 8.52
N TRP A 115 4.46 14.94 7.70
CA TRP A 115 5.01 15.51 6.47
C TRP A 115 6.15 16.50 6.78
N PRO A 116 7.36 16.32 6.22
CA PRO A 116 8.48 17.21 6.46
C PRO A 116 8.22 18.61 5.91
N SER A 117 8.81 19.62 6.56
CA SER A 117 8.79 20.99 6.02
C SER A 117 9.64 21.09 4.74
N GLU A 118 9.40 22.13 3.94
CA GLU A 118 10.24 22.42 2.76
C GLU A 118 11.72 22.62 3.14
N THR A 119 11.98 23.18 4.33
CA THR A 119 13.32 23.31 4.88
C THR A 119 13.94 21.95 5.25
N ASP A 120 13.15 20.99 5.73
CA ASP A 120 13.64 19.64 6.05
C ASP A 120 14.03 18.90 4.78
N PHE A 121 13.24 18.98 3.70
CA PHE A 121 13.58 18.36 2.42
C PHE A 121 14.90 18.86 1.83
N SER A 122 15.38 20.04 2.25
CA SER A 122 16.68 20.56 1.82
C SER A 122 17.86 19.75 2.39
N ASP A 123 17.65 18.97 3.46
CA ASP A 123 18.64 18.03 3.98
C ASP A 123 18.73 16.79 3.08
N ARG A 124 19.62 16.86 2.09
CA ARG A 124 19.91 15.75 1.16
C ARG A 124 20.63 14.57 1.81
N LYS A 125 21.07 14.67 3.07
CA LYS A 125 21.61 13.51 3.81
C LYS A 125 20.49 12.66 4.38
N ARG A 126 19.40 13.31 4.81
CA ARG A 126 18.22 12.66 5.36
C ARG A 126 17.25 12.22 4.26
N PHE A 127 16.97 13.10 3.30
CA PHE A 127 15.99 12.86 2.25
C PHE A 127 16.66 12.71 0.88
N ARG A 128 16.43 11.57 0.25
CA ARG A 128 16.76 11.34 -1.16
C ARG A 128 15.56 11.72 -2.02
N MET A 129 15.68 12.82 -2.76
CA MET A 129 14.70 13.19 -3.77
C MET A 129 14.88 12.33 -5.01
N LEU A 130 13.79 11.74 -5.50
CA LEU A 130 13.81 11.00 -6.75
C LEU A 130 13.74 11.93 -7.95
N LYS A 131 14.55 11.62 -8.97
CA LYS A 131 14.46 12.29 -10.26
C LYS A 131 13.30 11.72 -11.07
N GLU A 132 12.79 12.51 -12.01
CA GLU A 132 11.72 12.08 -12.92
C GLU A 132 12.05 10.79 -13.70
N SER A 133 13.32 10.56 -14.04
CA SER A 133 13.77 9.31 -14.66
C SER A 133 13.61 8.10 -13.73
N GLU A 134 13.87 8.28 -12.44
CA GLU A 134 13.76 7.23 -11.43
C GLU A 134 12.29 6.92 -11.14
N LEU A 135 11.44 7.96 -11.07
CA LEU A 135 9.99 7.81 -10.95
C LEU A 135 9.40 7.00 -12.10
N ARG A 136 9.78 7.32 -13.34
CA ARG A 136 9.31 6.60 -14.54
C ARG A 136 9.77 5.14 -14.61
N SER A 137 10.84 4.79 -13.92
CA SER A 137 11.38 3.42 -13.87
C SER A 137 10.90 2.61 -12.66
N ASN A 138 10.17 3.22 -11.74
CA ASN A 138 9.86 2.64 -10.43
C ASN A 138 8.35 2.57 -10.23
N ASP A 139 7.74 1.58 -10.88
CA ASP A 139 6.29 1.34 -10.88
C ASP A 139 5.73 1.06 -9.47
N TRP A 140 6.60 0.71 -8.52
CA TRP A 140 6.22 0.39 -7.14
C TRP A 140 5.83 1.62 -6.31
N ILE A 141 6.30 2.80 -6.67
CA ILE A 141 5.91 4.05 -5.99
C ILE A 141 4.44 4.34 -6.26
N THR A 142 4.03 4.20 -7.51
CA THR A 142 2.63 4.31 -7.92
C THR A 142 1.79 3.27 -7.19
N LEU A 143 2.26 2.02 -7.12
CA LEU A 143 1.59 0.97 -6.35
C LEU A 143 1.39 1.34 -4.88
N TYR A 144 2.38 1.91 -4.20
CA TYR A 144 2.26 2.33 -2.80
C TYR A 144 1.25 3.46 -2.60
N LEU A 145 1.23 4.44 -3.51
CA LEU A 145 0.22 5.49 -3.50
C LEU A 145 -1.19 4.92 -3.70
N GLU A 146 -1.37 4.10 -4.74
CA GLU A 146 -2.64 3.46 -5.05
C GLU A 146 -3.16 2.62 -3.86
N LEU A 147 -2.27 1.88 -3.20
CA LEU A 147 -2.58 1.10 -1.99
C LEU A 147 -3.03 1.98 -0.83
N ALA A 148 -2.34 3.09 -0.57
CA ALA A 148 -2.69 4.02 0.51
C ALA A 148 -4.11 4.57 0.30
N LEU A 149 -4.44 4.97 -0.92
CA LEU A 149 -5.74 5.52 -1.27
C LEU A 149 -6.84 4.45 -1.25
N ALA A 150 -6.62 3.28 -1.85
CA ALA A 150 -7.62 2.23 -1.91
C ALA A 150 -7.90 1.57 -0.55
N ALA A 151 -6.91 1.56 0.36
CA ALA A 151 -7.11 1.09 1.73
C ALA A 151 -7.95 2.07 2.56
N HIS A 152 -7.79 3.38 2.32
CA HIS A 152 -8.57 4.44 2.94
C HIS A 152 -10.00 4.53 2.39
N ASP A 153 -10.12 4.64 1.06
CA ASP A 153 -11.39 4.65 0.34
C ASP A 153 -11.51 3.41 -0.56
N ARG A 154 -12.17 2.38 -0.01
CA ARG A 154 -12.41 1.12 -0.72
C ARG A 154 -13.43 1.23 -1.85
N THR A 155 -14.05 2.40 -2.05
CA THR A 155 -14.98 2.65 -3.15
C THR A 155 -14.26 3.06 -4.44
N LEU A 156 -12.97 3.40 -4.35
CA LEU A 156 -12.14 3.77 -5.49
C LEU A 156 -12.12 2.66 -6.54
N THR A 157 -12.27 3.08 -7.80
CA THR A 157 -12.24 2.20 -8.96
C THR A 157 -10.87 2.23 -9.63
N ASP A 158 -10.62 1.25 -10.51
CA ASP A 158 -9.43 1.24 -11.37
C ASP A 158 -9.30 2.55 -12.18
N LEU A 159 -10.42 3.23 -12.50
CA LEU A 159 -10.41 4.49 -13.26
C LEU A 159 -9.99 5.68 -12.40
N ASP A 160 -10.40 5.74 -11.14
CA ASP A 160 -10.02 6.82 -10.24
C ASP A 160 -8.49 6.80 -10.01
N LEU A 161 -7.90 5.61 -9.89
CA LEU A 161 -6.47 5.43 -9.66
C LEU A 161 -5.60 5.79 -10.88
N LEU A 162 -6.15 5.71 -12.11
CA LEU A 162 -5.44 6.10 -13.34
C LEU A 162 -5.30 7.61 -13.51
N GLU A 163 -6.05 8.42 -12.75
CA GLU A 163 -6.06 9.87 -12.85
C GLU A 163 -5.13 10.54 -11.82
N LEU A 164 -4.20 9.78 -11.26
CA LEU A 164 -3.17 10.23 -10.33
C LEU A 164 -1.90 10.63 -11.09
N GLU A 165 -1.39 11.84 -10.83
CA GLU A 165 -0.11 12.32 -11.38
C GLU A 165 0.89 12.54 -10.22
N ILE A 166 1.89 11.68 -10.09
CA ILE A 166 2.96 11.87 -9.09
C ILE A 166 3.83 13.06 -9.50
N VAL A 167 3.94 14.04 -8.61
CA VAL A 167 4.70 15.28 -8.84
C VAL A 167 6.10 15.17 -8.27
N GLN A 168 6.22 14.68 -7.02
CA GLN A 168 7.50 14.62 -6.33
C GLN A 168 7.51 13.47 -5.32
N VAL A 169 8.67 12.86 -5.14
CA VAL A 169 8.88 11.83 -4.11
C VAL A 169 10.19 12.06 -3.38
N ALA A 170 10.12 12.05 -2.06
CA ALA A 170 11.28 11.97 -1.18
C ALA A 170 11.30 10.63 -0.47
N ILE A 171 12.50 10.06 -0.29
CA ILE A 171 12.70 8.82 0.46
C ILE A 171 13.61 9.12 1.64
N GLU A 172 13.21 8.63 2.81
CA GLU A 172 14.02 8.63 4.03
C GLU A 172 14.29 7.17 4.42
N ASP A 173 15.55 6.78 4.43
CA ASP A 173 15.96 5.48 4.97
C ASP A 173 16.01 5.59 6.49
N VAL A 174 15.24 4.73 7.18
CA VAL A 174 15.09 4.77 8.64
C VAL A 174 15.83 3.57 9.23
N GLU A 175 16.72 3.83 10.18
CA GLU A 175 17.34 2.76 10.95
C GLU A 175 16.27 2.01 11.74
N THR A 176 16.26 0.69 11.60
CA THR A 176 15.33 -0.17 12.32
C THR A 176 16.05 -0.86 13.49
N PRO A 177 15.40 -0.98 14.66
CA PRO A 177 15.94 -1.76 15.77
C PRO A 177 16.12 -3.24 15.42
N ARG A 178 15.29 -3.76 14.50
CA ARG A 178 15.30 -5.17 14.09
C ARG A 178 16.43 -5.42 13.11
N LYS A 179 17.39 -6.25 13.53
CA LYS A 179 18.58 -6.58 12.74
C LYS A 179 18.21 -7.30 11.44
N GLY A 180 18.61 -6.73 10.31
CA GLY A 180 18.34 -7.30 8.98
C GLY A 180 17.05 -6.81 8.33
N ALA A 181 16.22 -6.06 9.04
CA ALA A 181 15.12 -5.34 8.42
C ALA A 181 15.63 -4.05 7.77
N LYS A 182 14.96 -3.61 6.70
CA LYS A 182 15.21 -2.35 6.00
C LYS A 182 13.93 -1.53 6.01
N THR A 183 13.99 -0.38 6.66
CA THR A 183 12.85 0.54 6.71
C THR A 183 13.09 1.74 5.81
N ALA A 184 12.10 2.10 5.03
CA ALA A 184 12.11 3.32 4.23
C ALA A 184 10.75 4.01 4.32
N VAL A 185 10.76 5.34 4.39
CA VAL A 185 9.55 6.17 4.34
C VAL A 185 9.53 6.92 3.02
N TYR A 186 8.38 6.89 2.37
CA TYR A 186 8.10 7.52 1.09
C TYR A 186 7.15 8.67 1.33
N TYR A 187 7.60 9.88 1.02
CA TYR A 187 6.79 11.09 1.03
C TYR A 187 6.43 11.41 -0.42
N ILE A 188 5.16 11.28 -0.77
CA ILE A 188 4.67 11.35 -2.15
C ILE A 188 3.74 12.55 -2.27
N SER A 189 4.08 13.51 -3.13
CA SER A 189 3.14 14.54 -3.56
C SER A 189 2.62 14.20 -4.95
N TYR A 190 1.32 14.40 -5.14
CA TYR A 190 0.62 14.01 -6.36
C TYR A 190 -0.58 14.92 -6.62
N LYS A 191 -1.07 14.90 -7.85
CA LYS A 191 -2.34 15.51 -8.23
C LYS A 191 -3.41 14.45 -8.38
N ASP A 192 -4.58 14.73 -7.84
CA ASP A 192 -5.77 13.91 -7.97
C ASP A 192 -6.79 14.61 -8.88
N VAL A 193 -6.75 14.29 -10.17
CA VAL A 193 -7.62 14.93 -11.16
C VAL A 193 -9.08 14.46 -11.00
N ALA A 194 -9.29 13.22 -10.53
CA ALA A 194 -10.61 12.66 -10.30
C ALA A 194 -11.34 13.41 -9.17
N LYS A 195 -10.66 13.66 -8.05
CA LYS A 195 -11.19 14.46 -6.94
C LYS A 195 -11.33 15.95 -7.29
N ALA A 196 -10.42 16.50 -8.10
CA ALA A 196 -10.54 17.89 -8.58
C ALA A 196 -11.84 18.12 -9.36
N ARG A 197 -12.30 17.15 -10.18
CA ARG A 197 -13.59 17.22 -10.88
C ARG A 197 -14.80 17.20 -9.94
N LYS A 198 -14.63 16.66 -8.73
CA LYS A 198 -15.64 16.65 -7.67
C LYS A 198 -15.59 17.93 -6.81
N GLY A 199 -14.70 18.88 -7.12
CA GLY A 199 -14.57 20.16 -6.44
C GLY A 199 -13.60 20.15 -5.26
N GLU A 200 -12.81 19.09 -5.09
CA GLU A 200 -11.81 19.00 -4.02
C GLU A 200 -10.43 19.55 -4.45
N PRO A 201 -9.50 19.82 -3.50
CA PRO A 201 -8.13 20.19 -3.84
C PRO A 201 -7.44 19.16 -4.73
N VAL A 202 -6.79 19.65 -5.78
CA VAL A 202 -6.06 18.83 -6.77
C VAL A 202 -4.75 18.33 -6.20
N ASP A 203 -3.97 19.19 -5.55
CA ASP A 203 -2.71 18.81 -4.95
C ASP A 203 -2.96 18.01 -3.67
N ARG A 204 -2.19 16.94 -3.49
CA ARG A 204 -2.33 15.99 -2.38
C ARG A 204 -0.98 15.45 -1.96
N LYS A 205 -0.95 14.89 -0.76
CA LYS A 205 0.23 14.31 -0.12
C LYS A 205 -0.13 12.97 0.48
N ALA A 206 0.80 12.02 0.42
CA ALA A 206 0.68 10.73 1.08
C ALA A 206 2.03 10.33 1.68
N VAL A 207 1.97 9.62 2.80
CA VAL A 207 3.15 9.05 3.46
C VAL A 207 2.98 7.55 3.55
N VAL A 208 4.00 6.82 3.09
CA VAL A 208 4.02 5.36 3.14
C VAL A 208 5.33 4.90 3.77
N ARG A 209 5.23 4.13 4.85
CA ARG A 209 6.35 3.48 5.51
C ARG A 209 6.39 2.01 5.11
N ARG A 210 7.55 1.59 4.61
CA ARG A 210 7.85 0.20 4.26
C ARG A 210 8.84 -0.39 5.22
N VAL A 211 8.55 -1.57 5.75
CA VAL A 211 9.50 -2.41 6.49
C VAL A 211 9.67 -3.72 5.75
N LEU A 212 10.88 -4.01 5.28
CA LEU A 212 11.23 -5.28 4.67
C LEU A 212 12.14 -6.05 5.62
N ASP A 213 11.67 -7.16 6.19
CA ASP A 213 12.49 -8.04 7.00
C ASP A 213 13.17 -9.07 6.10
N GLU A 214 14.46 -8.88 5.80
CA GLU A 214 15.18 -9.79 4.89
C GLU A 214 15.25 -11.25 5.40
N PRO A 215 15.44 -11.52 6.72
CA PRO A 215 15.48 -12.88 7.26
C PRO A 215 14.17 -13.66 7.15
N SER A 216 13.03 -13.07 7.53
CA SER A 216 11.71 -13.72 7.38
C SER A 216 11.20 -13.65 5.94
N GLY A 217 11.61 -12.61 5.20
CA GLY A 217 11.11 -12.28 3.88
C GLY A 217 9.80 -11.50 3.92
N GLU A 218 9.31 -11.14 5.11
CA GLU A 218 8.08 -10.39 5.32
C GLU A 218 8.21 -8.92 4.89
N LEU A 219 7.13 -8.40 4.35
CA LEU A 219 7.00 -7.00 3.94
C LEU A 219 5.79 -6.39 4.65
N ALA A 220 6.03 -5.36 5.45
CA ALA A 220 4.98 -4.53 6.01
C ALA A 220 4.89 -3.18 5.29
N LEU A 221 3.68 -2.73 5.03
CA LEU A 221 3.38 -1.40 4.52
C LEU A 221 2.35 -0.73 5.43
N VAL A 222 2.71 0.45 5.91
CA VAL A 222 1.80 1.35 6.61
C VAL A 222 1.73 2.65 5.82
N GLY A 223 0.56 3.26 5.65
CA GLY A 223 0.45 4.51 4.92
C GLY A 223 -0.89 5.20 5.04
N GLU A 224 -0.88 6.50 4.73
CA GLU A 224 -2.07 7.36 4.80
C GLU A 224 -2.00 8.52 3.79
N GLU A 225 -3.17 9.01 3.38
CA GLU A 225 -3.34 10.29 2.66
C GLU A 225 -3.35 11.41 3.71
N ILE A 226 -2.55 12.46 3.48
CA ILE A 226 -2.52 13.65 4.32
C ILE A 226 -3.53 14.66 3.79
N ALA A 227 -4.50 15.02 4.61
CA ALA A 227 -5.44 16.08 4.31
C ALA A 227 -4.71 17.43 4.23
N LEU A 228 -4.82 18.12 3.09
CA LEU A 228 -4.41 19.52 3.00
C LEU A 228 -5.46 20.37 3.72
N VAL A 229 -5.12 20.90 4.90
CA VAL A 229 -5.93 21.92 5.55
C VAL A 229 -5.79 23.19 4.71
N GLY A 230 -6.91 23.74 4.24
CA GLY A 230 -6.90 25.01 3.52
C GLY A 230 -6.24 26.09 4.37
N GLU A 231 -5.22 26.74 3.82
CA GLU A 231 -4.73 28.00 4.38
C GLU A 231 -5.91 28.97 4.35
N GLU A 232 -6.55 29.22 5.50
CA GLU A 232 -7.45 30.35 5.64
C GLU A 232 -6.60 31.60 5.40
N GLU A 233 -6.88 32.33 4.33
CA GLU A 233 -6.30 33.66 4.09
C GLU A 233 -6.59 34.52 5.32
N GLU A 234 -5.57 34.75 6.14
CA GLU A 234 -5.57 35.80 7.15
C GLU A 234 -5.58 37.13 6.38
N ILE A 235 -6.77 37.61 6.03
CA ILE A 235 -6.95 38.98 5.55
C ILE A 235 -6.64 39.89 6.74
N SER A 236 -5.38 40.29 6.84
CA SER A 236 -4.96 41.40 7.69
C SER A 236 -5.61 42.69 7.16
N GLY A 237 -6.81 42.98 7.66
CA GLY A 237 -7.42 44.29 7.50
C GLY A 237 -6.72 45.30 8.39
N GLU A 238 -5.61 45.87 7.90
CA GLU A 238 -5.16 47.19 8.36
C GLU A 238 -6.27 48.21 8.06
N LEU A 239 -7.04 48.57 9.10
CA LEU A 239 -7.82 49.81 9.07
C LEU A 239 -6.91 50.95 9.52
N GLU A 240 -6.08 51.43 8.59
CA GLU A 240 -5.57 52.80 8.67
C GLU A 240 -6.71 53.78 8.35
N THR A 241 -7.10 54.52 9.38
CA THR A 241 -7.57 55.90 9.42
C THR A 241 -7.70 56.62 8.07
N TYR A 242 -8.89 57.13 7.70
CA TYR A 242 -9.06 58.47 7.11
C TYR A 242 -10.52 58.95 7.20
N CYS A 243 -10.66 60.21 7.66
CA CYS A 243 -11.83 61.10 7.77
C CYS A 243 -12.71 60.99 9.03
#